data_AF-A0A094AR67-F1
#
_entry.id   AF-A0A094AR67-F1
#
_cell.length_a   1.000
_cell.length_b   1.000
_cell.length_c   1.000
_cell.angle_alpha   90.00
_cell.angle_beta   90.00
_cell.angle_gamma   90.00
#
_symmetry.space_group_name_H-M   'P 1'
#
loop_
_entity.id
_entity.type
_entity.pdbx_description
1 polymer ?
#
loop_
_entity_poly.entity_id
_entity_poly.type
_entity_poly.pdbx_seq_one_letter_code
_entity_poly.pdbx_strand_id
1 'polypeptide(L)'
;MEHGKPVEGSLYVYAPNKVAPVFFAVAFAVSAVCHFWQCRRYKCFKMIGLYPLCAVLFFAGYVLREYGAFDYVYTGNLVTLITFILSQVFIYICPPLLELANYHVLGRILYYVPHLAPLPPGRVLSTFGGLMIVVETLNSLGVALSTNRSPKRNSQEMGSQITVAALAIQLGVIIIFFVLAAIFHHRCAVADIHTRVISTPLTTLYVSMALILIRCIYRLVEHLGNTKVQVDDIESLMALSPILRYEWFFYVFEASLMLINSVIWNVWNPGRYLPINHYVYLARNGKTELEAKVQKAGRPWLALLTLGMFFREKQEYHPFLELDDNSDATVRV
;
A
#
# COMPACT_ATOMS: atom_id res chain seq x y z
N MET A 1 -15.53 23.07 -16.49
CA MET A 1 -15.85 22.04 -17.51
C MET A 1 -14.77 20.98 -17.45
N GLU A 2 -15.15 19.71 -17.26
CA GLU A 2 -14.26 18.56 -16.99
C GLU A 2 -13.34 18.17 -18.17
N HIS A 3 -13.40 18.88 -19.30
CA HIS A 3 -12.72 18.57 -20.56
C HIS A 3 -11.31 19.18 -20.66
N GLY A 4 -10.54 19.20 -19.56
CA GLY A 4 -9.15 19.64 -19.58
C GLY A 4 -8.93 21.15 -19.72
N LYS A 5 -9.97 21.97 -19.54
CA LYS A 5 -9.85 23.43 -19.45
C LYS A 5 -9.55 23.83 -18.00
N PRO A 6 -8.39 24.47 -17.72
CA PRO A 6 -8.10 24.96 -16.39
C PRO A 6 -9.15 25.98 -15.91
N VAL A 7 -9.37 26.03 -14.61
CA VAL A 7 -10.21 27.03 -13.94
C VAL A 7 -9.34 27.78 -12.96
N GLU A 8 -9.28 29.10 -13.11
CA GLU A 8 -8.52 29.99 -12.23
C GLU A 8 -8.96 29.82 -10.77
N GLY A 9 -8.00 29.80 -9.85
CA GLY A 9 -8.28 29.61 -8.43
C GLY A 9 -8.70 28.17 -8.04
N SER A 10 -8.86 27.24 -8.99
CA SER A 10 -9.23 25.86 -8.66
C SER A 10 -8.07 25.13 -7.97
N LEU A 11 -8.35 24.53 -6.82
CA LEU A 11 -7.39 23.64 -6.13
C LEU A 11 -7.10 22.35 -6.90
N TYR A 12 -8.00 21.96 -7.82
CA TYR A 12 -7.87 20.78 -8.67
C TYR A 12 -7.31 21.11 -10.05
N VAL A 13 -6.96 22.37 -10.35
CA VAL A 13 -6.63 22.91 -11.68
C VAL A 13 -7.83 22.96 -12.64
N TYR A 14 -8.71 21.97 -12.62
CA TYR A 14 -9.94 21.88 -13.42
C TYR A 14 -11.20 22.01 -12.56
N ALA A 15 -12.38 22.02 -13.19
CA ALA A 15 -13.63 21.82 -12.47
C ALA A 15 -13.81 20.31 -12.21
N PRO A 16 -13.84 19.85 -10.95
CA PRO A 16 -13.92 18.44 -10.61
C PRO A 16 -15.30 17.83 -10.88
N ASN A 17 -15.31 16.55 -11.22
CA ASN A 17 -16.50 15.74 -11.41
C ASN A 17 -17.18 15.46 -10.07
N LYS A 18 -18.51 15.64 -10.05
CA LYS A 18 -19.34 15.48 -8.84
C LYS A 18 -19.89 14.08 -8.65
N VAL A 19 -19.92 13.25 -9.69
CA VAL A 19 -20.54 11.92 -9.69
C VAL A 19 -19.52 10.82 -9.42
N ALA A 20 -18.34 10.90 -10.04
CA ALA A 20 -17.29 9.89 -9.91
C ALA A 20 -16.82 9.69 -8.45
N PRO A 21 -16.59 10.75 -7.64
CA PRO A 21 -16.27 10.58 -6.22
C PRO A 21 -17.33 9.80 -5.44
N VAL A 22 -18.63 10.03 -5.71
CA VAL A 22 -19.73 9.30 -5.06
C VAL A 22 -19.63 7.80 -5.35
N PHE A 23 -19.39 7.43 -6.61
CA PHE A 23 -19.23 6.03 -7.00
C PHE A 23 -18.07 5.38 -6.23
N PHE A 24 -16.89 6.00 -6.22
CA PHE A 24 -15.73 5.45 -5.52
C PHE A 24 -15.95 5.40 -4.01
N ALA A 25 -16.57 6.42 -3.41
CA ALA A 25 -16.92 6.42 -1.99
C ALA A 25 -17.81 5.20 -1.66
N VAL A 26 -18.92 5.00 -2.38
CA VAL A 26 -19.82 3.86 -2.16
C VAL A 26 -19.07 2.54 -2.35
N ALA A 27 -18.26 2.41 -3.39
CA ALA A 27 -17.51 1.18 -3.67
C ALA A 27 -16.49 0.85 -2.56
N PHE A 28 -15.77 1.85 -2.04
CA PHE A 28 -14.84 1.66 -0.92
C PHE A 28 -15.56 1.43 0.41
N ALA A 29 -16.75 2.01 0.63
CA ALA A 29 -17.58 1.71 1.80
C ALA A 29 -18.03 0.24 1.80
N VAL A 30 -18.52 -0.26 0.67
CA VAL A 30 -18.87 -1.68 0.50
C VAL A 30 -17.64 -2.56 0.73
N SER A 31 -16.51 -2.19 0.14
CA SER A 31 -15.24 -2.89 0.35
C SER A 31 -14.83 -2.92 1.83
N ALA A 32 -14.96 -1.81 2.55
CA ALA A 32 -14.64 -1.72 3.98
C ALA A 32 -15.50 -2.69 4.80
N VAL A 33 -16.82 -2.69 4.58
CA VAL A 33 -17.74 -3.61 5.28
C VAL A 33 -17.36 -5.07 5.01
N CYS A 34 -17.06 -5.42 3.75
CA CYS A 34 -16.58 -6.74 3.37
C CYS A 34 -15.28 -7.11 4.12
N HIS A 35 -14.26 -6.26 4.10
CA HIS A 35 -12.99 -6.49 4.79
C HIS A 35 -13.18 -6.66 6.30
N PHE A 36 -14.00 -5.82 6.95
CA PHE A 36 -14.30 -5.95 8.38
C PHE A 36 -14.99 -7.27 8.70
N TRP A 37 -16.01 -7.63 7.93
CA TRP A 37 -16.71 -8.91 8.09
C TRP A 37 -15.75 -10.09 7.93
N GLN A 38 -14.89 -10.06 6.92
CA GLN A 38 -13.90 -11.11 6.66
C GLN A 38 -12.85 -11.20 7.77
N CYS A 39 -12.34 -10.06 8.26
CA CYS A 39 -11.41 -10.02 9.38
C CYS A 39 -11.99 -10.67 10.63
N ARG A 40 -13.27 -10.45 10.90
CA ARG A 40 -13.99 -11.07 12.02
C ARG A 40 -14.24 -12.56 11.78
N ARG A 41 -14.68 -12.94 10.57
CA ARG A 41 -15.04 -14.31 10.19
C ARG A 41 -13.82 -15.25 10.15
N TYR A 42 -12.68 -14.78 9.67
CA TYR A 42 -11.43 -15.55 9.56
C TYR A 42 -10.43 -15.26 10.69
N LYS A 43 -10.78 -14.39 11.65
CA LYS A 43 -9.92 -13.97 12.77
C LYS A 43 -8.53 -13.48 12.31
N CYS A 44 -8.48 -12.86 11.12
CA CYS A 44 -7.25 -12.48 10.42
C CYS A 44 -6.93 -10.98 10.53
N PHE A 45 -7.53 -10.26 11.50
CA PHE A 45 -7.31 -8.81 11.68
C PHE A 45 -5.83 -8.43 11.83
N LYS A 46 -5.03 -9.28 12.49
CA LYS A 46 -3.57 -9.08 12.60
C LYS A 46 -2.84 -9.20 11.26
N MET A 47 -3.37 -10.00 10.33
CA MET A 47 -2.75 -10.25 9.03
C MET A 47 -3.13 -9.20 7.99
N ILE A 48 -4.42 -8.85 7.91
CA ILE A 48 -4.97 -8.02 6.84
C ILE A 48 -5.61 -6.72 7.35
N GLY A 49 -5.44 -6.33 8.61
CA GLY A 49 -6.10 -5.16 9.20
C GLY A 49 -5.80 -3.82 8.52
N LEU A 50 -4.74 -3.72 7.72
CA LEU A 50 -4.45 -2.55 6.90
C LEU A 50 -5.44 -2.37 5.73
N TYR A 51 -6.02 -3.45 5.19
CA TYR A 51 -7.02 -3.39 4.12
C TYR A 51 -8.31 -2.67 4.52
N PRO A 52 -9.01 -3.05 5.62
CA PRO A 52 -10.19 -2.31 6.06
C PRO A 52 -9.85 -0.87 6.46
N LEU A 53 -8.67 -0.61 7.05
CA LEU A 53 -8.22 0.75 7.34
C LEU A 53 -8.12 1.59 6.06
N CYS A 54 -7.44 1.08 5.04
CA CYS A 54 -7.32 1.78 3.75
C CYS A 54 -8.68 1.97 3.07
N ALA A 55 -9.59 0.98 3.14
CA ALA A 55 -10.92 1.12 2.57
C ALA A 55 -11.74 2.24 3.25
N VAL A 56 -11.63 2.39 4.58
CA VAL A 56 -12.26 3.50 5.32
C VAL A 56 -11.63 4.85 4.96
N LEU A 57 -10.30 4.91 4.85
CA LEU A 57 -9.59 6.12 4.45
C LEU A 57 -9.96 6.54 3.01
N PHE A 58 -10.01 5.60 2.07
CA PHE A 58 -10.49 5.90 0.72
C PHE A 58 -11.93 6.41 0.72
N PHE A 59 -12.84 5.75 1.45
CA PHE A 59 -14.21 6.24 1.59
C PHE A 59 -14.24 7.70 2.07
N ALA A 60 -13.54 8.00 3.17
CA ALA A 60 -13.46 9.37 3.70
C ALA A 60 -12.84 10.34 2.69
N GLY A 61 -11.77 9.95 2.00
CA GLY A 61 -11.09 10.76 1.00
C GLY A 61 -11.98 11.12 -0.20
N TYR A 62 -12.77 10.16 -0.70
CA TYR A 62 -13.70 10.40 -1.81
C TYR A 62 -14.96 11.14 -1.40
N VAL A 63 -15.45 10.96 -0.15
CA VAL A 63 -16.52 11.82 0.40
C VAL A 63 -16.06 13.27 0.50
N LEU A 64 -14.86 13.51 1.03
CA LEU A 64 -14.29 14.86 1.07
C LEU A 64 -14.02 15.43 -0.32
N ARG A 65 -13.63 14.58 -1.28
CA ARG A 65 -13.46 15.00 -2.69
C ARG A 65 -14.77 15.46 -3.29
N GLU A 66 -15.86 14.73 -3.03
CA GLU A 66 -17.20 15.09 -3.50
C GLU A 66 -17.67 16.42 -2.89
N TYR A 67 -17.54 16.57 -1.57
CA TYR A 67 -17.87 17.81 -0.88
C TYR A 67 -17.06 18.99 -1.45
N GLY A 68 -15.75 18.79 -1.64
CA GLY A 68 -14.85 19.78 -2.25
C GLY A 68 -15.15 20.07 -3.72
N ALA A 69 -15.89 19.20 -4.43
CA ALA A 69 -16.24 19.42 -5.82
C ALA A 69 -17.34 20.47 -6.03
N PHE A 70 -18.06 20.86 -4.97
CA PHE A 70 -19.05 21.94 -5.01
C PHE A 70 -18.46 23.31 -4.68
N ASP A 71 -17.35 23.35 -3.93
CA ASP A 71 -16.64 24.56 -3.54
C ASP A 71 -15.13 24.38 -3.76
N TYR A 72 -14.72 24.32 -5.03
CA TYR A 72 -13.34 23.98 -5.43
C TYR A 72 -12.47 25.20 -5.74
N VAL A 73 -13.06 26.40 -5.81
CA VAL A 73 -12.35 27.65 -6.10
C VAL A 73 -11.86 28.26 -4.80
N TYR A 74 -10.55 28.39 -4.65
CA TYR A 74 -9.95 28.95 -3.44
C TYR A 74 -10.06 30.47 -3.42
N THR A 75 -10.94 30.99 -2.58
CA THR A 75 -11.16 32.42 -2.34
C THR A 75 -10.57 32.90 -1.00
N GLY A 76 -9.66 32.14 -0.40
CA GLY A 76 -9.13 32.38 0.94
C GLY A 76 -9.86 31.63 2.06
N ASN A 77 -10.90 30.85 1.73
CA ASN A 77 -11.62 30.03 2.70
C ASN A 77 -10.77 28.83 3.17
N LEU A 78 -10.52 28.78 4.48
CA LEU A 78 -9.74 27.72 5.10
C LEU A 78 -10.42 26.35 5.02
N VAL A 79 -11.76 26.30 5.06
CA VAL A 79 -12.54 25.05 4.98
C VAL A 79 -12.29 24.37 3.64
N THR A 80 -12.44 25.10 2.54
CA THR A 80 -12.17 24.65 1.16
C THR A 80 -10.78 24.04 1.03
N LEU A 81 -9.77 24.73 1.57
CA LEU A 81 -8.38 24.28 1.53
C LEU A 81 -8.16 23.01 2.37
N ILE A 82 -8.66 22.97 3.60
CA ILE A 82 -8.49 21.81 4.49
C ILE A 82 -9.22 20.59 3.92
N THR A 83 -10.44 20.75 3.39
CA THR A 83 -11.18 19.67 2.74
C THR A 83 -10.37 19.08 1.58
N PHE A 84 -9.82 19.94 0.72
CA PHE A 84 -8.96 19.49 -0.38
C PHE A 84 -7.74 18.71 0.15
N ILE A 85 -7.01 19.26 1.12
CA ILE A 85 -5.81 18.63 1.69
C ILE A 85 -6.16 17.27 2.30
N LEU A 86 -7.19 17.18 3.15
CA LEU A 86 -7.60 15.94 3.78
C LEU A 86 -8.06 14.89 2.76
N SER A 87 -8.76 15.31 1.71
CA SER A 87 -9.12 14.43 0.60
C SER A 87 -7.88 13.82 -0.07
N GLN A 88 -6.89 14.65 -0.43
CA GLN A 88 -5.64 14.15 -1.05
C GLN A 88 -4.87 13.25 -0.09
N VAL A 89 -4.74 13.63 1.18
CA VAL A 89 -4.02 12.84 2.20
C VAL A 89 -4.64 11.47 2.38
N PHE A 90 -5.97 11.38 2.57
CA PHE A 90 -6.64 10.10 2.77
C PHE A 90 -6.57 9.19 1.53
N ILE A 91 -6.61 9.74 0.32
CA ILE A 91 -6.48 8.96 -0.91
C ILE A 91 -5.03 8.50 -1.11
N TYR A 92 -4.04 9.37 -0.90
CA TYR A 92 -2.65 9.06 -1.24
C TYR A 92 -1.89 8.26 -0.18
N ILE A 93 -2.28 8.33 1.09
CA ILE A 93 -1.67 7.50 2.14
C ILE A 93 -1.98 6.01 1.97
N CYS A 94 -3.11 5.68 1.32
CA CYS A 94 -3.60 4.31 1.27
C CYS A 94 -2.66 3.35 0.51
N PRO A 95 -2.13 3.66 -0.69
CA PRO A 95 -1.44 2.61 -1.42
C PRO A 95 -0.06 2.23 -0.86
N PRO A 96 0.74 3.13 -0.27
CA PRO A 96 1.89 2.73 0.54
C PRO A 96 1.47 1.79 1.70
N LEU A 97 0.34 2.05 2.36
CA LEU A 97 -0.17 1.16 3.42
C LEU A 97 -0.63 -0.21 2.86
N LEU A 98 -1.23 -0.25 1.67
CA LEU A 98 -1.59 -1.50 0.99
C LEU A 98 -0.36 -2.29 0.54
N GLU A 99 0.69 -1.59 0.12
CA GLU A 99 1.98 -2.19 -0.17
C GLU A 99 2.62 -2.80 1.09
N LEU A 100 2.60 -2.07 2.21
CA LEU A 100 3.02 -2.61 3.51
C LEU A 100 2.20 -3.85 3.91
N ALA A 101 0.90 -3.86 3.59
CA ALA A 101 0.05 -5.03 3.79
C ALA A 101 0.49 -6.21 2.92
N ASN A 102 0.88 -5.99 1.67
CA ASN A 102 1.47 -7.03 0.81
C ASN A 102 2.79 -7.57 1.36
N TYR A 103 3.65 -6.69 1.88
CA TYR A 103 4.90 -7.08 2.54
C TYR A 103 4.65 -7.98 3.73
N HIS A 104 3.62 -7.65 4.52
CA HIS A 104 3.19 -8.48 5.63
C HIS A 104 2.66 -9.85 5.17
N VAL A 105 1.82 -9.89 4.15
CA VAL A 105 1.29 -11.15 3.58
C VAL A 105 2.42 -12.02 3.02
N LEU A 106 3.40 -11.45 2.29
CA LEU A 106 4.55 -12.23 1.83
C LEU A 106 5.35 -12.79 3.01
N GLY A 107 5.60 -11.99 4.04
CA GLY A 107 6.24 -12.45 5.26
C GLY A 107 5.51 -13.67 5.85
N ARG A 108 4.17 -13.65 5.90
CA ARG A 108 3.36 -14.79 6.34
C ARG A 108 3.46 -16.02 5.44
N ILE A 109 3.53 -15.84 4.12
CA ILE A 109 3.77 -16.95 3.18
C ILE A 109 5.16 -17.56 3.41
N LEU A 110 6.19 -16.74 3.63
CA LEU A 110 7.54 -17.22 3.92
C LEU A 110 7.61 -17.92 5.29
N TYR A 111 6.83 -17.48 6.28
CA TYR A 111 6.70 -18.19 7.57
C TYR A 111 6.10 -19.59 7.39
N TYR A 112 5.20 -19.76 6.42
CA TYR A 112 4.58 -21.05 6.12
C TYR A 112 5.55 -22.00 5.39
N VAL A 113 6.43 -21.50 4.52
CA VAL A 113 7.47 -22.33 3.85
C VAL A 113 8.88 -21.75 4.08
N PRO A 114 9.40 -21.84 5.31
CA PRO A 114 10.61 -21.15 5.73
C PRO A 114 11.88 -21.68 5.05
N HIS A 115 11.91 -22.98 4.73
CA HIS A 115 13.07 -23.65 4.14
C HIS A 115 13.33 -23.25 2.68
N LEU A 116 12.35 -22.66 2.00
CA LEU A 116 12.50 -22.11 0.64
C LEU A 116 12.58 -20.58 0.61
N ALA A 117 12.42 -19.93 1.76
CA ALA A 117 12.38 -18.48 1.85
C ALA A 117 13.70 -17.83 1.39
N PRO A 118 13.67 -16.90 0.42
CA PRO A 118 14.87 -16.18 -0.01
C PRO A 118 15.36 -15.16 1.03
N LEU A 119 14.46 -14.71 1.90
CA LEU A 119 14.72 -13.76 2.97
C LEU A 119 14.09 -14.30 4.26
N PRO A 120 14.76 -14.20 5.42
CA PRO A 120 14.19 -14.68 6.68
C PRO A 120 12.79 -14.08 6.92
N PRO A 121 11.74 -14.89 7.17
CA PRO A 121 10.36 -14.40 7.23
C PRO A 121 10.16 -13.22 8.20
N GLY A 122 10.89 -13.23 9.32
CA GLY A 122 10.84 -12.17 10.33
C GLY A 122 11.48 -10.84 9.92
N ARG A 123 12.26 -10.80 8.83
CA ARG A 123 12.92 -9.59 8.33
C ARG A 123 12.16 -8.92 7.19
N VAL A 124 11.26 -9.61 6.48
CA VAL A 124 10.52 -9.06 5.33
C VAL A 124 9.82 -7.74 5.71
N LEU A 125 8.96 -7.77 6.73
CA LEU A 125 8.21 -6.59 7.15
C LEU A 125 9.11 -5.47 7.67
N SER A 126 10.17 -5.80 8.42
CA SER A 126 11.09 -4.80 8.98
C SER A 126 11.92 -4.13 7.88
N THR A 127 12.44 -4.89 6.92
CA THR A 127 13.23 -4.36 5.81
C THR A 127 12.37 -3.50 4.89
N PHE A 128 11.29 -4.05 4.35
CA PHE A 128 10.47 -3.33 3.39
C PHE A 128 9.62 -2.23 4.04
N GLY A 129 9.14 -2.45 5.28
CA GLY A 129 8.46 -1.40 6.06
C GLY A 129 9.41 -0.26 6.44
N GLY A 130 10.66 -0.56 6.80
CA GLY A 130 11.67 0.47 7.05
C GLY A 130 12.00 1.30 5.80
N LEU A 131 12.17 0.64 4.64
CA LEU A 131 12.35 1.32 3.35
C LEU A 131 11.15 2.19 2.99
N MET A 132 9.94 1.68 3.19
CA MET A 132 8.69 2.43 2.96
C MET A 132 8.59 3.68 3.85
N ILE A 133 8.97 3.60 5.13
CA ILE A 133 9.01 4.78 6.02
C ILE A 133 9.98 5.84 5.48
N VAL A 134 11.17 5.43 5.03
CA VAL A 134 12.16 6.36 4.45
C VAL A 134 11.58 7.02 3.20
N VAL A 135 11.01 6.24 2.30
CA VAL A 135 10.40 6.74 1.06
C VAL A 135 9.26 7.70 1.33
N GLU A 136 8.31 7.34 2.20
CA GLU A 136 7.16 8.18 2.52
C GLU A 136 7.54 9.45 3.29
N THR A 137 8.62 9.40 4.07
CA THR A 137 9.19 10.60 4.72
C THR A 137 9.76 11.56 3.68
N LEU A 138 10.55 11.04 2.73
CA LEU A 138 11.09 11.84 1.62
C LEU A 138 9.96 12.41 0.77
N ASN A 139 8.96 11.60 0.44
CA ASN A 139 7.80 12.03 -0.34
C ASN A 139 7.03 13.14 0.36
N SER A 140 6.70 12.96 1.65
CA SER A 140 5.99 13.97 2.46
C SER A 140 6.77 15.28 2.55
N LEU A 141 8.08 15.21 2.75
CA LEU A 141 8.96 16.38 2.78
C LEU A 141 9.01 17.08 1.41
N GLY A 142 9.13 16.31 0.34
CA GLY A 142 9.14 16.82 -1.04
C GLY A 142 7.86 17.59 -1.37
N VAL A 143 6.70 17.02 -1.04
CA VAL A 143 5.38 17.64 -1.24
C VAL A 143 5.21 18.90 -0.38
N ALA A 144 5.64 18.86 0.89
CA ALA A 144 5.56 20.03 1.77
C ALA A 144 6.43 21.19 1.28
N LEU A 145 7.61 20.91 0.72
CA LEU A 145 8.50 21.91 0.15
C LEU A 145 8.01 22.46 -1.20
N SER A 146 7.46 21.60 -2.06
CA SER A 146 6.96 22.01 -3.39
C SER A 146 5.70 22.87 -3.31
N THR A 147 4.88 22.68 -2.28
CA THR A 147 3.64 23.43 -2.04
C THR A 147 3.83 24.70 -1.22
N ASN A 148 5.03 24.95 -0.68
CA ASN A 148 5.32 26.13 0.11
C ASN A 148 5.33 27.38 -0.79
N ARG A 149 4.45 28.35 -0.51
CA ARG A 149 4.32 29.63 -1.26
C ARG A 149 5.41 30.66 -0.93
N SER A 150 6.44 30.30 -0.17
CA SER A 150 7.56 31.20 0.15
C SER A 150 8.27 31.68 -1.13
N PRO A 151 8.79 32.93 -1.20
CA PRO A 151 9.37 33.52 -2.42
C PRO A 151 10.67 32.85 -2.90
N LYS A 152 11.19 31.83 -2.19
CA LYS A 152 12.40 31.08 -2.57
C LYS A 152 12.04 29.98 -3.58
N ARG A 153 12.06 30.32 -4.87
CA ARG A 153 11.90 29.37 -5.99
C ARG A 153 12.77 28.11 -5.88
N ASN A 154 13.96 28.24 -5.30
CA ASN A 154 14.88 27.13 -5.03
C ASN A 154 14.27 26.04 -4.12
N SER A 155 13.45 26.41 -3.14
CA SER A 155 12.82 25.45 -2.21
C SER A 155 11.74 24.62 -2.88
N GLN A 156 10.96 25.22 -3.79
CA GLN A 156 9.91 24.51 -4.52
C GLN A 156 10.50 23.52 -5.54
N GLU A 157 11.54 23.93 -6.27
CA GLU A 157 12.25 23.08 -7.23
C GLU A 157 12.93 21.90 -6.50
N MET A 158 13.56 22.15 -5.36
CA MET A 158 14.13 21.11 -4.50
C MET A 158 13.06 20.13 -4.00
N GLY A 159 11.89 20.62 -3.55
CA GLY A 159 10.77 19.78 -3.13
C GLY A 159 10.25 18.86 -4.23
N SER A 160 10.13 19.39 -5.45
CA SER A 160 9.75 18.60 -6.63
C SER A 160 10.77 17.49 -6.93
N GLN A 161 12.07 17.81 -6.88
CA GLN A 161 13.13 16.82 -7.10
C GLN A 161 13.14 15.72 -6.04
N ILE A 162 12.95 16.09 -4.76
CA ILE A 162 12.84 15.11 -3.66
C ILE A 162 11.64 14.19 -3.88
N THR A 163 10.49 14.73 -4.31
CA THR A 163 9.28 13.93 -4.58
C THR A 163 9.52 12.92 -5.71
N VAL A 164 10.13 13.36 -6.82
CA VAL A 164 10.48 12.48 -7.95
C VAL A 164 11.47 11.40 -7.51
N ALA A 165 12.48 11.75 -6.71
CA ALA A 165 13.45 10.79 -6.18
C ALA A 165 12.77 9.74 -5.28
N ALA A 166 11.87 10.16 -4.39
CA ALA A 166 11.11 9.25 -3.53
C ALA A 166 10.28 8.26 -4.36
N LEU A 167 9.55 8.74 -5.38
CA LEU A 167 8.77 7.91 -6.30
C LEU A 167 9.64 6.93 -7.11
N ALA A 168 10.85 7.34 -7.52
CA ALA A 168 11.78 6.47 -8.22
C ALA A 168 12.35 5.37 -7.30
N ILE A 169 12.69 5.70 -6.05
CA ILE A 169 13.12 4.71 -5.05
C ILE A 169 11.97 3.73 -4.78
N GLN A 170 10.75 4.22 -4.59
CA GLN A 170 9.54 3.41 -4.42
C GLN A 170 9.39 2.37 -5.54
N LEU A 171 9.56 2.81 -6.79
CA LEU A 171 9.50 1.93 -7.96
C LEU A 171 10.55 0.80 -7.88
N GLY A 172 11.78 1.15 -7.49
CA GLY A 172 12.85 0.17 -7.27
C GLY A 172 12.54 -0.82 -6.16
N VAL A 173 11.98 -0.37 -5.03
CA VAL A 173 11.59 -1.25 -3.91
C VAL A 173 10.51 -2.25 -4.35
N ILE A 174 9.50 -1.80 -5.10
CA ILE A 174 8.46 -2.68 -5.66
C ILE A 174 9.08 -3.75 -6.58
N ILE A 175 10.00 -3.37 -7.46
CA ILE A 175 10.67 -4.31 -8.37
C ILE A 175 11.48 -5.35 -7.59
N ILE A 176 12.23 -4.92 -6.57
CA ILE A 176 12.99 -5.83 -5.70
C ILE A 176 12.05 -6.81 -4.99
N PHE A 177 10.89 -6.33 -4.53
CA PHE A 177 9.87 -7.18 -3.93
C PHE A 177 9.31 -8.23 -4.91
N PHE A 178 9.05 -7.84 -6.16
CA PHE A 178 8.64 -8.78 -7.22
C PHE A 178 9.70 -9.87 -7.45
N VAL A 179 10.97 -9.49 -7.54
CA VAL A 179 12.08 -10.44 -7.71
C VAL A 179 12.14 -11.40 -6.53
N LEU A 180 12.00 -10.91 -5.30
CA LEU A 180 12.01 -11.75 -4.10
C LEU A 180 10.84 -12.75 -4.11
N ALA A 181 9.63 -12.29 -4.43
CA ALA A 181 8.46 -13.16 -4.57
C ALA A 181 8.67 -14.20 -5.69
N ALA A 182 9.22 -13.81 -6.84
CA ALA A 182 9.53 -14.69 -7.97
C ALA A 182 10.56 -15.77 -7.62
N ILE A 183 11.63 -15.41 -6.89
CA ILE A 183 12.61 -16.37 -6.41
C ILE A 183 11.94 -17.40 -5.49
N PHE A 184 11.10 -16.95 -4.56
CA PHE A 184 10.36 -17.85 -3.68
C PHE A 184 9.40 -18.77 -4.47
N HIS A 185 8.66 -18.21 -5.43
CA HIS A 185 7.75 -18.96 -6.27
C HIS A 185 8.49 -20.05 -7.06
N HIS A 186 9.61 -19.69 -7.69
CA HIS A 186 10.46 -20.63 -8.43
C HIS A 186 10.99 -21.74 -7.53
N ARG A 187 11.47 -21.41 -6.32
CA ARG A 187 11.93 -22.42 -5.34
C ARG A 187 10.81 -23.39 -4.94
N CYS A 188 9.59 -22.90 -4.75
CA CYS A 188 8.43 -23.75 -4.47
C CYS A 188 8.11 -24.68 -5.65
N ALA A 189 8.16 -24.18 -6.88
CA ALA A 189 7.91 -24.98 -8.08
C ALA A 189 8.96 -26.09 -8.25
N VAL A 190 10.25 -25.78 -8.05
CA VAL A 190 11.34 -26.77 -8.12
C VAL A 190 11.23 -27.84 -7.03
N ALA A 191 10.73 -27.47 -5.85
CA ALA A 191 10.50 -28.40 -4.74
C ALA A 191 9.15 -29.16 -4.83
N ASP A 192 8.41 -29.01 -5.93
CA ASP A 192 7.08 -29.57 -6.15
C ASP A 192 6.03 -29.22 -5.06
N ILE A 193 6.14 -28.02 -4.49
CA ILE A 193 5.21 -27.51 -3.47
C ILE A 193 4.13 -26.66 -4.16
N HIS A 194 3.09 -27.31 -4.67
CA HIS A 194 2.00 -26.69 -5.44
C HIS A 194 0.68 -26.56 -4.66
N THR A 195 0.73 -26.27 -3.37
CA THR A 195 -0.50 -26.17 -2.56
C THR A 195 -1.27 -24.87 -2.84
N ARG A 196 -2.61 -24.97 -2.92
CA ARG A 196 -3.50 -23.80 -3.08
C ARG A 196 -3.31 -22.75 -1.99
N VAL A 197 -2.85 -23.19 -0.82
CA VAL A 197 -2.52 -22.36 0.35
C VAL A 197 -1.44 -21.34 0.02
N ILE A 198 -0.49 -21.67 -0.86
CA ILE A 198 0.61 -20.79 -1.26
C ILE A 198 0.29 -20.09 -2.58
N SER A 199 -0.16 -20.85 -3.59
CA SER A 199 -0.33 -20.31 -4.94
C SER A 199 -1.38 -19.21 -5.01
N THR A 200 -2.51 -19.35 -4.30
CA THR A 200 -3.60 -18.36 -4.36
C THR A 200 -3.19 -17.02 -3.74
N PRO A 201 -2.67 -16.95 -2.49
CA PRO A 201 -2.17 -15.69 -1.93
C PRO A 201 -1.01 -15.09 -2.73
N LEU A 202 -0.13 -15.92 -3.30
CA LEU A 202 1.02 -15.44 -4.07
C LEU A 202 0.59 -14.82 -5.41
N THR A 203 -0.33 -15.45 -6.15
CA THR A 203 -0.94 -14.86 -7.36
C THR A 203 -1.68 -13.56 -7.03
N THR A 204 -2.46 -13.56 -5.95
CA THR A 204 -3.19 -12.37 -5.47
C THR A 204 -2.22 -11.21 -5.19
N LEU A 205 -1.09 -11.52 -4.55
CA LEU A 205 -0.03 -10.58 -4.26
C LEU A 205 0.65 -10.04 -5.52
N TYR A 206 0.91 -10.86 -6.54
CA TYR A 206 1.46 -10.38 -7.81
C TYR A 206 0.53 -9.39 -8.51
N VAL A 207 -0.78 -9.71 -8.60
CA VAL A 207 -1.75 -8.80 -9.21
C VAL A 207 -1.85 -7.51 -8.40
N SER A 208 -1.89 -7.62 -7.07
CA SER A 208 -1.93 -6.46 -6.18
C SER A 208 -0.72 -5.54 -6.36
N MET A 209 0.50 -6.09 -6.32
CA MET A 209 1.72 -5.33 -6.53
C MET A 209 1.81 -4.75 -7.93
N ALA A 210 1.26 -5.41 -8.95
CA ALA A 210 1.27 -4.90 -10.32
C ALA A 210 0.36 -3.66 -10.46
N LEU A 211 -0.81 -3.67 -9.80
CA LEU A 211 -1.70 -2.50 -9.77
C LEU A 211 -1.05 -1.32 -9.03
N ILE A 212 -0.38 -1.57 -7.91
CA ILE A 212 0.39 -0.55 -7.17
C ILE A 212 1.55 -0.04 -8.03
N LEU A 213 2.24 -0.91 -8.76
CA LEU A 213 3.34 -0.55 -9.66
C LEU A 213 2.87 0.40 -10.77
N ILE A 214 1.78 0.06 -11.46
CA ILE A 214 1.22 0.91 -12.52
C ILE A 214 0.86 2.29 -11.96
N ARG A 215 0.25 2.35 -10.76
CA ARG A 215 -0.05 3.60 -10.06
C ARG A 215 1.22 4.39 -9.73
N CYS A 216 2.27 3.74 -9.22
CA CYS A 216 3.55 4.40 -8.92
C CYS A 216 4.22 4.97 -10.18
N ILE A 217 4.14 4.26 -11.32
CA ILE A 217 4.62 4.77 -12.61
C ILE A 217 3.80 6.00 -13.03
N TYR A 218 2.47 5.94 -12.92
CA TYR A 218 1.59 7.08 -13.19
C TYR A 218 1.98 8.29 -12.32
N ARG A 219 2.18 8.10 -11.01
CA ARG A 219 2.62 9.13 -10.06
C ARG A 219 3.96 9.74 -10.44
N LEU A 220 4.92 8.90 -10.84
CA LEU A 220 6.23 9.36 -11.27
C LEU A 220 6.11 10.24 -12.51
N VAL A 221 5.36 9.80 -13.53
CA VAL A 221 5.15 10.57 -14.77
C VAL A 221 4.38 11.87 -14.49
N GLU A 222 3.40 11.84 -13.60
CA GLU A 222 2.65 13.03 -13.16
C GLU A 222 3.58 14.10 -12.57
N HIS A 223 4.55 13.69 -11.74
CA HIS A 223 5.52 14.62 -11.11
C HIS A 223 6.69 15.01 -12.01
N LEU A 224 7.03 14.20 -13.01
CA LEU A 224 8.03 14.54 -14.04
C LEU A 224 7.50 15.53 -15.08
N GLY A 225 6.18 15.58 -15.30
CA GLY A 225 5.55 16.64 -16.10
C GLY A 225 5.79 18.03 -15.50
N ASN A 226 5.69 19.09 -16.31
CA ASN A 226 5.86 20.48 -15.87
C ASN A 226 4.92 20.82 -14.69
N THR A 227 5.35 20.59 -13.45
CA THR A 227 4.55 20.68 -12.22
C THR A 227 4.49 22.09 -11.63
N LYS A 228 4.93 23.10 -12.38
CA LYS A 228 4.82 24.51 -11.98
C LYS A 228 3.37 24.96 -12.12
N VAL A 229 2.53 24.55 -11.17
CA VAL A 229 1.13 24.99 -11.06
C VAL A 229 1.13 26.38 -10.42
N GLN A 230 1.15 27.42 -11.25
CA GLN A 230 0.80 28.77 -10.79
C GLN A 230 -0.72 28.90 -10.95
N VAL A 231 -1.45 28.77 -9.83
CA VAL A 231 -2.93 28.74 -9.81
C VAL A 231 -3.55 30.04 -10.35
N ASP A 232 -2.78 31.13 -10.33
CA ASP A 232 -3.20 32.49 -10.71
C ASP A 232 -2.90 32.83 -12.18
N ASP A 233 -2.30 31.92 -12.97
CA ASP A 233 -1.95 32.17 -14.37
C ASP A 233 -2.47 31.06 -15.31
N ILE A 234 -3.52 31.37 -16.06
CA ILE A 234 -4.21 30.46 -16.99
C ILE A 234 -3.27 29.96 -18.10
N GLU A 235 -2.30 30.76 -18.57
CA GLU A 235 -1.36 30.34 -19.61
C GLU A 235 -0.42 29.24 -19.08
N SER A 236 0.08 29.41 -17.85
CA SER A 236 0.88 28.38 -17.18
C SER A 236 0.11 27.07 -16.95
N LEU A 237 -1.19 27.16 -16.63
CA LEU A 237 -2.04 25.99 -16.40
C LEU A 237 -2.37 25.25 -17.71
N MET A 238 -2.42 25.94 -18.85
CA MET A 238 -2.55 25.30 -20.16
C MET A 238 -1.26 24.57 -20.58
N ALA A 239 -0.10 25.04 -20.15
CA ALA A 239 1.20 24.40 -20.41
C ALA A 239 1.45 23.15 -19.53
N LEU A 240 0.56 22.84 -18.58
CA LEU A 240 0.61 21.61 -17.77
C LEU A 240 0.47 20.36 -18.65
N SER A 241 1.11 19.27 -18.20
CA SER A 241 0.92 17.94 -18.79
C SER A 241 -0.58 17.59 -18.84
N PRO A 242 -1.07 16.96 -19.93
CA PRO A 242 -2.46 16.49 -20.01
C PRO A 242 -2.90 15.65 -18.82
N ILE A 243 -1.96 14.94 -18.18
CA ILE A 243 -2.19 14.12 -16.99
C ILE A 243 -2.75 14.96 -15.82
N LEU A 244 -2.26 16.19 -15.64
CA LEU A 244 -2.71 17.10 -14.58
C LEU A 244 -3.97 17.88 -14.98
N ARG A 245 -4.25 17.99 -16.27
CA ARG A 245 -5.41 18.76 -16.79
C ARG A 245 -6.68 17.91 -16.87
N TYR A 246 -6.55 16.63 -17.19
CA TYR A 246 -7.70 15.74 -17.39
C TYR A 246 -7.92 14.85 -16.16
N GLU A 247 -9.03 15.09 -15.47
CA GLU A 247 -9.36 14.37 -14.23
C GLU A 247 -9.53 12.85 -14.43
N TRP A 248 -9.94 12.40 -15.62
CA TRP A 248 -10.17 10.98 -15.85
C TRP A 248 -8.90 10.14 -15.66
N PHE A 249 -7.70 10.70 -15.87
CA PHE A 249 -6.44 10.00 -15.58
C PHE A 249 -6.34 9.63 -14.09
N PHE A 250 -6.72 10.54 -13.20
CA PHE A 250 -6.78 10.28 -11.77
C PHE A 250 -7.78 9.15 -11.46
N TYR A 251 -8.99 9.18 -12.01
CA TYR A 251 -9.95 8.10 -11.72
C TYR A 251 -9.51 6.73 -12.28
N VAL A 252 -8.83 6.68 -13.42
CA VAL A 252 -8.36 5.42 -14.00
C VAL A 252 -7.12 4.88 -13.26
N PHE A 253 -6.08 5.69 -13.13
CA PHE A 253 -4.77 5.25 -12.64
C PHE A 253 -4.61 5.34 -11.12
N GLU A 254 -5.41 6.16 -10.43
CA GLU A 254 -5.42 6.18 -8.96
C GLU A 254 -6.61 5.39 -8.41
N ALA A 255 -7.82 5.85 -8.72
CA ALA A 255 -9.01 5.37 -8.04
C ALA A 255 -9.35 3.91 -8.42
N SER A 256 -9.40 3.63 -9.72
CA SER A 256 -9.81 2.31 -10.24
C SER A 256 -8.78 1.24 -9.93
N LEU A 257 -7.47 1.51 -10.08
CA LEU A 257 -6.42 0.54 -9.72
C LEU A 257 -6.51 0.16 -8.24
N MET A 258 -6.73 1.13 -7.35
CA MET A 258 -6.82 0.86 -5.92
C MET A 258 -8.14 0.19 -5.52
N LEU A 259 -9.24 0.49 -6.22
CA LEU A 259 -10.51 -0.19 -6.03
C LEU A 259 -10.40 -1.66 -6.45
N ILE A 260 -9.85 -1.94 -7.65
CA ILE A 260 -9.60 -3.30 -8.14
C ILE A 260 -8.71 -4.04 -7.14
N ASN A 261 -7.63 -3.42 -6.66
CA ASN A 261 -6.77 -4.00 -5.65
C ASN A 261 -7.54 -4.37 -4.37
N SER A 262 -8.38 -3.47 -3.87
CA SER A 262 -9.22 -3.71 -2.69
C SER A 262 -10.20 -4.86 -2.88
N VAL A 263 -10.81 -4.97 -4.08
CA VAL A 263 -11.74 -6.05 -4.44
C VAL A 263 -11.02 -7.40 -4.54
N ILE A 264 -9.84 -7.45 -5.16
CA ILE A 264 -9.01 -8.66 -5.25
C ILE A 264 -8.76 -9.24 -3.85
N TRP A 265 -8.38 -8.42 -2.88
CA TRP A 265 -8.15 -8.87 -1.50
C TRP A 265 -9.43 -9.23 -0.74
N ASN A 266 -10.59 -8.69 -1.13
CA ASN A 266 -11.89 -9.18 -0.65
C ASN A 266 -12.21 -10.57 -1.19
N VAL A 267 -11.94 -10.82 -2.47
CA VAL A 267 -12.25 -12.12 -3.11
C VAL A 267 -11.30 -13.20 -2.61
N TRP A 268 -9.99 -12.96 -2.70
CA TRP A 268 -8.93 -13.91 -2.34
C TRP A 268 -8.29 -13.56 -1.00
N ASN A 269 -9.11 -13.50 0.05
CA ASN A 269 -8.64 -13.18 1.39
C ASN A 269 -7.64 -14.26 1.89
N PRO A 270 -6.41 -13.87 2.26
CA PRO A 270 -5.37 -14.81 2.69
C PRO A 270 -5.74 -15.55 3.98
N GLY A 271 -6.65 -15.00 4.79
CA GLY A 271 -7.17 -15.64 6.00
C GLY A 271 -8.00 -16.90 5.73
N ARG A 272 -8.37 -17.18 4.48
CA ARG A 272 -8.98 -18.46 4.07
C ARG A 272 -7.97 -19.57 3.86
N TYR A 273 -6.72 -19.21 3.64
CA TYR A 273 -5.68 -20.11 3.16
C TYR A 273 -4.56 -20.29 4.19
N LEU A 274 -4.03 -19.18 4.71
CA LEU A 274 -2.90 -19.20 5.63
C LEU A 274 -3.34 -19.49 7.07
N PRO A 275 -2.54 -20.25 7.85
CA PRO A 275 -2.84 -20.51 9.24
C PRO A 275 -2.82 -19.22 10.05
N ILE A 276 -3.68 -19.13 11.07
CA ILE A 276 -3.76 -17.96 11.97
C ILE A 276 -2.44 -17.81 12.75
N ASN A 277 -1.88 -18.92 13.22
CA ASN A 277 -0.61 -18.95 13.94
C ASN A 277 0.58 -18.96 12.96
N HIS A 278 1.51 -18.00 13.07
CA HIS A 278 2.74 -17.98 12.23
C HIS A 278 3.76 -19.04 12.63
N TYR A 279 3.54 -19.76 13.74
CA TYR A 279 4.40 -20.88 14.14
C TYR A 279 4.05 -22.18 13.40
N VAL A 280 2.99 -22.19 12.60
CA VAL A 280 2.64 -23.31 11.72
C VAL A 280 3.38 -23.18 10.40
N TYR A 281 4.15 -24.21 10.04
CA TYR A 281 4.91 -24.27 8.80
C TYR A 281 4.76 -25.63 8.11
N LEU A 282 4.98 -25.66 6.80
CA LEU A 282 4.94 -26.85 5.97
C LEU A 282 6.27 -27.60 6.06
N ALA A 283 6.21 -28.90 6.34
CA ALA A 283 7.37 -29.79 6.30
C ALA A 283 7.93 -29.91 4.86
N ARG A 284 9.19 -30.35 4.72
CA ARG A 284 9.84 -30.54 3.41
C ARG A 284 9.10 -31.53 2.49
N ASN A 285 8.21 -32.36 3.04
CA ASN A 285 7.37 -33.28 2.28
C ASN A 285 6.20 -32.58 1.53
N GLY A 286 6.01 -31.26 1.72
CA GLY A 286 4.98 -30.46 1.05
C GLY A 286 3.54 -30.73 1.50
N LYS A 287 3.32 -31.59 2.51
CA LYS A 287 1.97 -32.06 2.92
C LYS A 287 1.68 -31.92 4.41
N THR A 288 2.67 -32.08 5.28
CA THR A 288 2.45 -32.07 6.73
C THR A 288 2.66 -30.67 7.31
N GLU A 289 1.65 -30.17 8.03
CA GLU A 289 1.79 -28.95 8.83
C GLU A 289 2.37 -29.28 10.21
N LEU A 290 3.42 -28.56 10.59
CA LEU A 290 4.11 -28.68 11.87
C LEU A 290 3.98 -27.36 12.65
N GLU A 291 3.80 -27.45 13.96
CA GLU A 291 3.76 -26.29 14.84
C GLU A 291 5.06 -26.19 15.66
N ALA A 292 5.79 -25.08 15.49
CA ALA A 292 6.99 -24.81 16.26
C ALA A 292 6.63 -24.50 17.72
N LYS A 293 7.24 -25.23 18.67
CA LYS A 293 7.16 -24.91 20.10
C LYS A 293 7.92 -23.61 20.38
N VAL A 294 7.26 -22.64 21.01
CA VAL A 294 7.88 -21.35 21.37
C VAL A 294 7.75 -21.07 22.85
N GLN A 295 8.89 -20.82 23.52
CA GLN A 295 8.92 -20.15 24.81
C GLN A 295 8.48 -18.70 24.63
N LYS A 296 7.39 -18.31 25.31
CA LYS A 296 6.84 -16.95 25.26
C LYS A 296 7.78 -15.98 25.99
N ALA A 297 8.60 -15.23 25.26
CA ALA A 297 9.10 -13.95 25.75
C ALA A 297 7.98 -12.90 25.69
N GLY A 298 7.81 -12.12 26.75
CA GLY A 298 6.75 -11.12 26.90
C GLY A 298 6.79 -10.06 25.81
N ARG A 299 5.63 -9.66 25.28
CA ARG A 299 5.55 -8.60 24.28
C ARG A 299 5.29 -7.25 24.97
N PRO A 300 6.08 -6.20 24.72
CA PRO A 300 5.71 -4.86 25.15
C PRO A 300 4.49 -4.39 24.36
N TRP A 301 3.53 -3.75 25.03
CA TRP A 301 2.25 -3.28 24.46
C TRP A 301 2.43 -2.31 23.27
N LEU A 302 3.55 -1.56 23.22
CA LEU A 302 3.93 -0.63 22.15
C LEU A 302 4.27 -1.33 20.81
N ALA A 303 4.60 -2.62 20.82
CA ALA A 303 4.82 -3.38 19.58
C ALA A 303 3.51 -3.56 18.79
N LEU A 304 2.34 -3.45 19.44
CA LEU A 304 1.04 -3.52 18.78
C LEU A 304 0.73 -2.24 17.98
N LEU A 305 1.17 -1.08 18.46
CA LEU A 305 0.97 0.23 17.82
C LEU A 305 1.87 0.44 16.59
N THR A 306 3.03 -0.21 16.56
CA THR A 306 4.01 -0.11 15.46
C THR A 306 3.91 -1.26 14.46
N LEU A 307 2.88 -2.12 14.53
CA LEU A 307 2.82 -3.39 13.78
C LEU A 307 4.09 -4.26 13.98
N GLY A 308 4.83 -4.07 15.08
CA GLY A 308 6.08 -4.76 15.38
C GLY A 308 7.32 -4.23 14.65
N MET A 309 7.27 -3.05 14.01
CA MET A 309 8.38 -2.51 13.21
C MET A 309 9.58 -2.02 14.04
N PHE A 310 9.36 -1.46 15.23
CA PHE A 310 10.44 -0.79 16.00
C PHE A 310 10.84 -1.49 17.30
N PHE A 311 9.94 -2.25 17.91
CA PHE A 311 10.19 -2.94 19.17
C PHE A 311 9.92 -4.43 19.02
N ARG A 312 10.95 -5.15 18.57
CA ARG A 312 11.02 -6.58 18.73
C ARG A 312 12.31 -6.90 19.46
N GLU A 313 12.18 -7.28 20.72
CA GLU A 313 13.25 -7.86 21.51
C GLU A 313 13.86 -9.03 20.72
N LYS A 314 15.19 -9.22 20.83
CA LYS A 314 15.91 -10.33 20.19
C LYS A 314 15.25 -11.64 20.61
N GLN A 315 14.35 -12.12 19.77
CA GLN A 315 13.80 -13.46 19.89
C GLN A 315 14.90 -14.36 19.35
N GLU A 316 15.81 -14.82 20.22
CA GLU A 316 16.68 -15.96 19.95
C GLU A 316 15.78 -17.15 19.70
N TYR A 317 15.41 -17.40 18.44
CA TYR A 317 14.73 -18.63 18.06
C TYR A 317 15.02 -18.89 16.58
N HIS A 318 15.84 -19.92 16.33
CA HIS A 318 16.11 -20.50 15.02
C HIS A 318 15.39 -21.86 14.90
N PRO A 319 14.05 -21.91 14.82
CA PRO A 319 13.37 -23.21 14.75
C PRO A 319 13.60 -23.92 13.41
N PHE A 320 14.07 -23.22 12.37
CA PHE A 320 14.09 -23.76 11.01
C PHE A 320 15.42 -24.44 10.62
N LEU A 321 16.48 -24.28 11.42
CA LEU A 321 17.79 -24.91 11.19
C LEU A 321 18.00 -26.18 12.03
N GLU A 322 17.28 -26.35 13.15
CA GLU A 322 17.49 -27.45 14.10
C GLU A 322 16.58 -28.67 13.88
N LEU A 323 15.66 -28.63 12.91
CA LEU A 323 14.69 -29.71 12.69
C LEU A 323 15.23 -30.88 11.87
N ASP A 324 16.51 -30.89 11.51
CA ASP A 324 17.14 -32.02 10.83
C ASP A 324 17.46 -33.19 11.79
N ASP A 325 17.15 -33.15 13.10
CA ASP A 325 17.49 -34.29 13.97
C ASP A 325 16.69 -34.52 15.28
N ASN A 326 15.55 -33.85 15.56
CA ASN A 326 14.84 -34.17 16.81
C ASN A 326 13.31 -34.00 16.86
N SER A 327 12.72 -34.94 17.60
CA SER A 327 11.32 -35.32 17.84
C SER A 327 10.35 -34.26 18.41
N ASP A 328 10.68 -32.97 18.35
CA ASP A 328 10.00 -31.95 19.16
C ASP A 328 8.86 -31.16 18.48
N ALA A 329 8.62 -31.36 17.18
CA ALA A 329 7.49 -30.76 16.47
C ALA A 329 6.23 -31.62 16.62
N THR A 330 5.11 -30.99 17.01
CA THR A 330 3.81 -31.70 17.06
C THR A 330 3.17 -31.71 15.67
N VAL A 331 2.78 -32.91 15.22
CA VAL A 331 2.11 -33.10 13.92
C VAL A 331 0.64 -32.67 14.04
N ARG A 332 0.20 -31.72 13.23
CA ARG A 332 -1.23 -31.53 12.96
C ARG A 332 -1.60 -32.35 11.72
N VAL A 333 -2.59 -33.22 11.88
CA VAL A 333 -3.23 -33.95 10.77
C VAL A 333 -4.34 -33.09 10.18
#